data_AF-A0A4R1AT29-F1
#
_entry.id   AF-A0A4R1AT29-F1
#
_cell.length_a   1.000
_cell.length_b   1.000
_cell.length_c   1.000
_cell.angle_alpha   90.00
_cell.angle_beta   90.00
_cell.angle_gamma   90.00
#
_symmetry.space_group_name_H-M   'P 1'
#
loop_
_entity.id
_entity.type
_entity.pdbx_description
1 polymer ?
#
loop_
_entity_poly.entity_id
_entity_poly.type
_entity_poly.pdbx_seq_one_letter_code
_entity_poly.pdbx_strand_id
1 'polypeptide(L)'
;MLLQLDDTYRITVDSSKQNLQLERLENVVSKKDKEVVRQQYNIIGYHGSNLKSALYQYKKDSLIVDDSISDISAILHKLDKIDKTIHEVVKHENIDFTYSNKKEKEDE
;
A
#
# COMPACT_ATOMS: atom_id res chain seq x y z
N MET A 1 8.96 -3.86 -7.50
CA MET A 1 8.37 -4.91 -6.64
C MET A 1 6.96 -5.15 -7.12
N LEU A 2 6.50 -6.40 -7.06
CA LEU A 2 5.14 -6.80 -7.40
C LEU A 2 4.63 -7.70 -6.27
N LEU A 3 3.48 -7.37 -5.70
CA LEU A 3 2.78 -8.18 -4.71
C LEU A 3 1.37 -8.46 -5.24
N GLN A 4 1.11 -9.69 -5.65
CA GLN A 4 -0.25 -10.11 -6.02
C GLN A 4 -1.06 -10.34 -4.74
N LEU A 5 -2.25 -9.75 -4.64
CA LEU A 5 -3.13 -9.90 -3.48
C LEU A 5 -4.18 -11.00 -3.73
N ASP A 6 -4.79 -10.98 -4.91
CA ASP A 6 -5.69 -12.02 -5.43
C ASP A 6 -5.69 -11.97 -6.97
N ASP A 7 -6.63 -12.63 -7.65
CA ASP A 7 -6.70 -12.66 -9.13
C ASP A 7 -6.99 -11.30 -9.79
N THR A 8 -7.51 -10.34 -9.02
CA THR A 8 -8.00 -9.04 -9.50
C THR A 8 -7.24 -7.85 -8.92
N TYR A 9 -6.52 -8.01 -7.82
CA TYR A 9 -5.79 -6.93 -7.15
C TYR A 9 -4.30 -7.25 -7.00
N ARG A 10 -3.48 -6.21 -7.20
CA ARG A 10 -2.03 -6.27 -6.97
C ARG A 10 -1.50 -4.93 -6.51
N ILE A 11 -0.35 -4.97 -5.86
CA ILE A 11 0.43 -3.79 -5.50
C ILE A 11 1.73 -3.79 -6.30
N THR A 12 1.96 -2.71 -7.04
CA THR A 12 3.18 -2.46 -7.80
C THR A 12 3.92 -1.28 -7.17
N VAL A 13 5.14 -1.03 -7.66
CA VAL A 13 5.86 0.21 -7.35
C VAL A 13 5.98 1.00 -8.63
N ASP A 14 5.72 2.30 -8.53
CA ASP A 14 5.88 3.24 -9.64
C ASP A 14 7.32 3.30 -10.17
N SER A 15 7.51 3.96 -11.32
CA SER A 15 8.82 4.10 -11.96
C SER A 15 9.86 4.78 -11.08
N SER A 16 9.44 5.67 -10.17
CA SER A 16 10.33 6.33 -9.22
C SER A 16 10.82 5.41 -8.11
N LYS A 17 10.20 4.24 -7.94
CA LYS A 17 10.41 3.29 -6.85
C LYS A 17 10.05 3.82 -5.47
N GLN A 18 9.31 4.93 -5.38
CA GLN A 18 8.97 5.57 -4.12
C GLN A 18 7.50 5.39 -3.73
N ASN A 19 6.64 4.99 -4.68
CA ASN A 19 5.21 4.96 -4.47
C ASN A 19 4.63 3.58 -4.75
N LEU A 20 3.95 3.02 -3.75
CA LEU A 20 3.15 1.81 -3.87
C LEU A 20 1.83 2.15 -4.55
N GLN A 21 1.57 1.48 -5.66
CA GLN A 21 0.36 1.64 -6.46
C GLN A 21 -0.54 0.42 -6.23
N LEU A 22 -1.76 0.64 -5.76
CA LEU A 22 -2.78 -0.39 -5.74
C LEU A 22 -3.46 -0.40 -7.11
N GLU A 23 -3.44 -1.57 -7.76
CA GLU A 23 -4.00 -1.77 -9.09
C GLU A 23 -5.10 -2.81 -9.06
N ARG A 24 -6.15 -2.57 -9.85
CA ARG A 24 -7.25 -3.51 -10.06
C ARG A 24 -7.33 -3.91 -11.53
N LEU A 25 -7.51 -5.19 -11.80
CA LEU A 25 -7.76 -5.73 -13.12
C LEU A 25 -9.18 -5.38 -13.56
N GLU A 26 -9.31 -4.67 -14.66
CA GLU A 26 -10.61 -4.23 -15.19
C GLU A 26 -10.78 -4.65 -16.66
N ASN A 27 -12.02 -4.97 -17.02
CA ASN A 27 -12.39 -5.28 -18.39
C ASN A 27 -12.47 -4.00 -19.22
N VAL A 28 -11.75 -3.96 -20.33
CA VAL A 28 -11.83 -2.90 -21.33
C VAL A 28 -12.91 -3.26 -22.33
N VAL A 29 -13.97 -2.46 -22.38
CA VAL A 29 -15.15 -2.73 -23.21
C VAL A 29 -15.12 -1.85 -24.47
N SER A 30 -15.39 -2.46 -25.63
CA SER A 30 -15.56 -1.74 -26.89
C SER A 30 -16.76 -0.81 -26.78
N LYS A 31 -16.56 0.49 -27.09
CA LYS A 31 -17.68 1.45 -27.11
C LYS A 31 -18.70 1.15 -28.22
N LYS A 32 -18.27 0.44 -29.27
CA LYS A 32 -19.09 0.13 -30.43
C LYS A 32 -19.98 -1.09 -30.19
N ASP A 33 -19.39 -2.14 -29.64
CA ASP A 33 -20.00 -3.48 -29.60
C ASP A 33 -20.39 -3.90 -28.18
N LYS A 34 -19.97 -3.13 -27.16
CA LYS A 34 -20.11 -3.44 -25.72
C LYS A 34 -19.50 -4.77 -25.29
N GLU A 35 -18.64 -5.37 -26.11
CA GLU A 35 -17.90 -6.58 -25.78
C GLU A 35 -16.58 -6.29 -25.06
N VAL A 36 -16.15 -7.20 -24.19
CA VAL A 36 -14.84 -7.13 -23.53
C VAL A 36 -13.77 -7.45 -24.56
N VAL A 37 -12.90 -6.47 -24.82
CA VAL A 37 -11.84 -6.59 -25.83
C VAL A 37 -10.53 -7.08 -25.20
N ARG A 38 -10.27 -6.68 -23.95
CA ARG A 38 -9.11 -7.09 -23.16
C ARG A 38 -9.31 -6.80 -21.68
N GLN A 39 -8.43 -7.30 -20.84
CA GLN A 39 -8.31 -6.89 -19.44
C GLN A 39 -7.06 -6.03 -19.27
N GLN A 40 -7.13 -5.02 -18.41
CA GLN A 40 -5.98 -4.18 -18.09
C GLN A 40 -5.97 -3.83 -16.61
N TYR A 41 -4.79 -3.73 -16.03
CA TYR A 41 -4.62 -3.23 -14.67
C TYR A 41 -4.72 -1.70 -14.68
N ASN A 42 -5.64 -1.18 -13.89
CA ASN A 42 -5.83 0.25 -13.67
C ASN A 42 -5.43 0.60 -12.24
N ILE A 43 -4.73 1.72 -12.07
CA ILE A 43 -4.34 2.23 -10.76
C ILE A 43 -5.59 2.78 -10.07
N ILE A 44 -5.87 2.29 -8.87
CA ILE A 44 -6.99 2.72 -8.03
C ILE A 44 -6.54 3.49 -6.78
N GLY A 45 -5.24 3.47 -6.46
CA GLY A 45 -4.69 4.19 -5.30
C GLY A 45 -3.18 4.35 -5.35
N TYR A 46 -2.70 5.45 -4.78
CA TYR A 46 -1.27 5.75 -4.56
C TYR A 46 -1.03 5.89 -3.05
N HIS A 47 -0.06 5.15 -2.50
CA HIS A 47 0.07 4.95 -1.05
C HIS A 47 1.42 5.36 -0.47
N GLY A 48 2.26 6.05 -1.25
CA GLY A 48 3.64 6.36 -0.87
C GLY A 48 4.41 5.08 -0.56
N SER A 49 5.24 5.09 0.49
CA SER A 49 5.94 3.91 0.99
C SER A 49 5.13 3.06 1.98
N ASN A 50 3.85 3.40 2.21
CA ASN A 50 3.04 2.78 3.26
C ASN A 50 2.21 1.60 2.75
N LEU A 51 2.76 0.38 2.90
CA LEU A 51 2.07 -0.85 2.50
C LEU A 51 0.77 -1.09 3.26
N LYS A 52 0.70 -0.71 4.54
CA LYS A 52 -0.48 -0.85 5.38
C LYS A 52 -1.67 -0.07 4.80
N SER A 53 -1.42 1.14 4.29
CA SER A 53 -2.42 1.98 3.62
C SER A 53 -2.99 1.29 2.37
N ALA A 54 -2.13 0.71 1.53
CA ALA A 54 -2.56 -0.02 0.33
C ALA A 54 -3.40 -1.25 0.66
N LEU A 55 -3.00 -2.02 1.68
CA LEU A 55 -3.73 -3.21 2.14
C LEU A 55 -5.09 -2.85 2.76
N TYR A 56 -5.20 -1.72 3.46
CA TYR A 56 -6.50 -1.24 3.97
C TYR A 56 -7.45 -0.83 2.84
N GLN A 57 -6.95 -0.13 1.81
CA GLN A 57 -7.79 0.21 0.67
C GLN A 57 -8.24 -1.05 -0.08
N TYR A 58 -7.34 -2.02 -0.30
CA TYR A 58 -7.73 -3.31 -0.86
C TYR A 58 -8.85 -3.98 -0.06
N LYS A 59 -8.71 -4.08 1.27
CA LYS A 59 -9.73 -4.66 2.14
C LYS A 59 -11.07 -3.92 2.08
N LYS A 60 -11.05 -2.59 1.86
CA LYS A 60 -12.25 -1.77 1.72
C LYS A 60 -12.92 -1.94 0.35
N ASP A 61 -12.12 -2.01 -0.71
CA ASP A 61 -12.60 -2.06 -2.09
C ASP A 61 -12.97 -3.48 -2.52
N SER A 62 -12.35 -4.50 -1.91
CA SER A 62 -12.69 -5.89 -2.12
C SER A 62 -14.00 -6.21 -1.40
N LEU A 63 -15.09 -6.31 -2.18
CA LEU A 63 -16.39 -6.81 -1.73
C LEU A 63 -16.36 -8.32 -1.44
N ILE A 64 -15.23 -8.98 -1.72
CA ILE A 64 -15.06 -10.43 -1.66
C ILE A 64 -14.73 -10.84 -0.23
N VAL A 65 -15.73 -11.37 0.49
CA VAL A 65 -15.54 -12.01 1.80
C VAL A 65 -15.01 -13.43 1.56
N ASP A 66 -13.73 -13.57 1.23
CA ASP A 66 -13.09 -14.87 0.99
C ASP A 66 -11.83 -15.05 1.85
N ASP A 67 -11.18 -16.22 1.81
CA ASP A 67 -10.02 -16.57 2.64
C ASP A 67 -8.83 -15.58 2.52
N SER A 68 -8.64 -14.97 1.36
CA SER A 68 -7.66 -13.89 1.12
C SER A 68 -7.93 -12.63 1.97
N ILE A 69 -9.22 -12.33 2.22
CA ILE A 69 -9.77 -11.61 3.40
C ILE A 69 -8.96 -11.70 4.69
N SER A 70 -8.91 -12.96 5.13
CA SER A 70 -8.45 -13.40 6.45
C SER A 70 -6.94 -13.24 6.56
N ASP A 71 -6.21 -13.66 5.53
CA ASP A 71 -4.75 -13.54 5.47
C ASP A 71 -4.31 -12.07 5.49
N ILE A 72 -4.97 -11.21 4.72
CA ILE A 72 -4.67 -9.77 4.71
C ILE A 72 -5.02 -9.13 6.06
N SER A 73 -6.11 -9.55 6.69
CA SER A 73 -6.46 -9.09 8.05
C SER A 73 -5.41 -9.52 9.08
N ALA A 74 -4.86 -10.73 8.98
CA ALA A 74 -3.78 -11.20 9.83
C ALA A 74 -2.48 -10.41 9.60
N ILE A 75 -2.16 -10.07 8.35
CA ILE A 75 -1.01 -9.22 7.99
C ILE A 75 -1.17 -7.83 8.61
N LEU A 76 -2.33 -7.19 8.43
CA LEU A 76 -2.62 -5.88 9.01
C LEU A 76 -2.47 -5.88 10.53
N HIS A 77 -2.98 -6.91 11.21
CA HIS A 77 -2.82 -7.06 12.66
C HIS A 77 -1.34 -7.24 13.08
N LYS A 78 -0.55 -7.98 12.30
CA LYS A 78 0.91 -8.10 12.57
C LYS A 78 1.62 -6.77 12.38
N LEU A 79 1.29 -5.99 11.36
CA LEU A 79 1.84 -4.66 11.15
C LEU A 79 1.49 -3.71 12.31
N ASP A 80 0.24 -3.73 12.79
CA ASP A 80 -0.17 -2.99 13.98
C ASP A 80 0.64 -3.36 15.23
N LYS A 81 0.93 -4.65 15.40
CA LYS A 81 1.74 -5.14 16.52
C LYS A 81 3.19 -4.66 16.43
N ILE A 82 3.78 -4.66 15.23
CA ILE A 82 5.13 -4.14 15.00
C ILE A 82 5.17 -2.65 15.30
N ASP A 83 4.22 -1.87 14.79
CA ASP A 83 4.13 -0.42 15.05
C ASP A 83 4.06 -0.15 16.55
N LYS A 84 3.21 -0.87 17.28
CA LYS A 84 3.10 -0.74 18.74
C LYS A 84 4.40 -1.08 19.46
N THR A 85 5.04 -2.18 19.07
CA THR A 85 6.32 -2.61 19.67
C THR A 85 7.40 -1.55 19.47
N ILE A 86 7.50 -0.97 18.27
CA ILE A 86 8.43 0.12 17.98
C ILE A 86 8.13 1.32 18.87
N HIS A 87 6.87 1.74 18.99
CA HIS A 87 6.49 2.87 19.85
C HIS A 87 6.81 2.62 21.34
N GLU A 88 6.58 1.39 21.82
CA GLU A 88 6.91 1.00 23.20
C GLU A 88 8.42 1.08 23.45
N VAL A 89 9.25 0.54 22.55
CA VAL A 89 10.71 0.59 22.66
C VAL A 89 11.20 2.03 22.60
N VAL A 90 10.73 2.83 21.65
CA VAL A 90 11.12 4.24 21.49
C VAL A 90 10.80 5.05 22.73
N LYS A 91 9.61 4.83 23.32
CA LYS A 91 9.20 5.47 24.57
C LYS A 91 10.03 5.01 25.76
N HIS A 92 10.32 3.70 25.86
CA HIS A 92 11.12 3.14 26.94
C HIS A 92 12.56 3.66 26.91
N GLU A 93 13.17 3.68 25.73
CA GLU A 93 14.54 4.13 25.50
C GLU A 93 14.65 5.67 25.41
N ASN A 94 13.54 6.40 25.54
CA ASN A 94 13.46 7.86 25.43
C ASN A 94 14.13 8.38 24.14
N ILE A 95 13.94 7.67 23.03
CA ILE A 95 14.49 8.02 21.72
C ILE A 95 13.58 9.08 21.10
N ASP A 96 14.16 10.23 20.75
CA ASP A 96 13.48 11.26 19.98
C ASP A 96 13.90 11.16 18.50
N PHE A 97 12.93 10.93 17.60
CA PHE A 97 13.16 10.94 16.15
C PHE A 97 13.10 12.37 15.58
N THR A 98 13.61 13.35 16.31
CA THR A 98 13.79 14.69 15.77
C THR A 98 14.81 14.61 14.63
N TYR A 99 14.29 14.66 13.40
CA TYR A 99 15.09 14.87 12.20
C TYR A 99 15.91 16.13 12.43
N SER A 100 17.21 15.93 12.69
CA SER A 100 18.18 17.00 12.89
C SER A 100 18.43 17.67 11.55
N ASN A 101 17.49 18.50 11.10
CA ASN A 101 17.79 19.53 10.11
C ASN A 101 18.61 20.62 10.83
N LYS A 102 19.84 20.26 11.23
CA LYS A 102 20.88 21.25 11.48
C LYS A 102 21.13 21.89 10.11
N LYS A 103 20.41 22.98 9.84
CA LYS A 103 20.91 24.00 8.95
C LYS A 103 22.29 24.35 9.48
N GLU A 104 23.31 23.97 8.74
CA GLU A 104 24.64 24.56 8.87
C GLU A 104 24.41 26.07 8.89
N LYS A 105 24.74 26.70 10.02
CA LYS A 105 24.90 28.13 10.06
C LYS A 105 26.08 28.42 9.15
N GLU A 106 25.79 29.01 7.99
CA GLU A 106 26.76 29.81 7.26
C GLU A 106 27.17 30.95 8.21
N ASP A 107 28.31 30.80 8.85
CA ASP A 107 29.09 31.93 9.36
C ASP A 107 29.92 32.44 8.17
N GLU A 108 29.49 33.53 7.55
CA GLU A 108 30.34 34.54 6.87
C GLU A 108 29.60 35.88 6.74
#